data_AF-A0A133YTV9-F1
#
_entry.id   AF-A0A133YTV9-F1
#
_cell.length_a   1.000
_cell.length_b   1.000
_cell.length_c   1.000
_cell.angle_alpha   90.00
_cell.angle_beta   90.00
_cell.angle_gamma   90.00
#
_symmetry.space_group_name_H-M   'P 1'
#
loop_
_entity.id
_entity.type
_entity.pdbx_description
1 polymer ?
#
loop_
_entity_poly.entity_id
_entity_poly.type
_entity_poly.pdbx_seq_one_letter_code
_entity_poly.pdbx_strand_id
1 'polypeptide(L)'
;MDDNFKIIYKILSILKSSLDNLKCDIDRLSPQSLNISIEKRDNIIELLLDKNLIKGVIIKKYQDGDSVLVLNDIKITLDGLEYLEENSIMKKMYKLAKGIKDVTPFI
;
A
#
# COMPACT_ATOMS: atom_id res chain seq x y z
N MET A 1 -1.50 -2.86 16.34
CA MET A 1 -1.68 -2.65 14.88
C MET A 1 -0.59 -3.46 14.19
N ASP A 2 -0.97 -4.33 13.24
CA ASP A 2 -0.02 -5.11 12.45
C ASP A 2 0.98 -4.16 11.76
N ASP A 3 2.25 -4.57 11.68
CA ASP A 3 3.31 -3.72 11.16
C ASP A 3 3.13 -3.40 9.67
N ASN A 4 2.46 -4.26 8.90
CA ASN A 4 2.18 -4.02 7.49
C ASN A 4 1.16 -2.89 7.30
N PHE A 5 0.11 -2.85 8.14
CA PHE A 5 -0.88 -1.76 8.06
C PHE A 5 -0.29 -0.41 8.45
N LYS A 6 0.68 -0.37 9.38
CA LYS A 6 1.41 0.87 9.69
C LYS A 6 2.22 1.34 8.48
N ILE A 7 2.88 0.44 7.78
CA ILE A 7 3.66 0.75 6.57
C ILE A 7 2.73 1.25 5.46
N ILE A 8 1.61 0.57 5.21
CA ILE A 8 0.59 1.00 4.23
C ILE A 8 0.13 2.43 4.55
N TYR A 9 -0.26 2.70 5.80
CA TYR A 9 -0.69 4.02 6.23
C TYR A 9 0.40 5.07 6.01
N LYS A 10 1.66 4.73 6.33
CA LYS A 10 2.82 5.62 6.12
C LYS A 10 3.02 5.93 4.63
N ILE A 11 2.99 4.94 3.75
CA ILE A 11 3.12 5.13 2.30
C ILE A 11 2.03 6.04 1.76
N LEU A 12 0.76 5.73 2.06
CA LEU A 12 -0.37 6.54 1.61
C LEU A 12 -0.29 7.97 2.16
N SER A 13 0.14 8.15 3.42
CA SER A 13 0.33 9.48 4.02
C SER A 13 1.42 10.29 3.32
N ILE A 14 2.53 9.66 2.93
CA ILE A 14 3.60 10.31 2.15
C ILE A 14 3.05 10.78 0.80
N LEU A 15 2.30 9.93 0.11
CA LEU A 15 1.69 10.26 -1.18
C LEU A 15 0.65 11.38 -1.05
N LYS A 16 -0.21 11.35 -0.02
CA LYS A 16 -1.17 12.42 0.29
C LYS A 16 -0.45 13.75 0.52
N SER A 17 0.66 13.75 1.25
CA SER A 17 1.47 14.96 1.49
C SER A 17 2.12 15.54 0.22
N SER A 18 2.12 14.78 -0.87
CA SER A 18 2.69 15.20 -2.15
C SER A 18 1.64 15.66 -3.17
N LEU A 19 0.35 15.78 -2.78
CA LEU A 19 -0.71 16.21 -3.69
C LEU A 19 -0.52 17.62 -4.26
N ASP A 20 0.05 18.52 -3.45
CA ASP A 20 0.35 19.91 -3.86
C ASP A 20 1.69 20.02 -4.63
N ASN A 21 2.43 18.91 -4.77
CA ASN A 21 3.72 18.87 -5.44
C ASN A 21 3.58 18.27 -6.84
N LEU A 22 4.40 18.76 -7.78
CA LEU A 22 4.46 18.19 -9.14
C LEU A 22 4.85 16.70 -9.14
N LYS A 23 5.69 16.28 -8.18
CA LYS A 23 6.16 14.91 -8.00
C LYS A 23 6.28 14.56 -6.52
N CYS A 24 6.10 13.27 -6.21
CA CYS A 24 6.40 12.72 -4.89
C CYS A 24 7.91 12.64 -4.68
N ASP A 25 8.36 12.98 -3.47
CA ASP A 25 9.70 12.64 -3.02
C ASP A 25 9.79 11.13 -2.77
N ILE A 26 10.25 10.40 -3.79
CA ILE A 26 10.30 8.93 -3.79
C ILE A 26 11.35 8.37 -2.83
N ASP A 27 12.32 9.17 -2.37
CA ASP A 27 13.33 8.72 -1.41
C ASP A 27 12.67 8.36 -0.07
N ARG A 28 11.58 9.05 0.28
CA ARG A 28 10.75 8.74 1.45
C ARG A 28 10.04 7.39 1.36
N LEU A 29 9.92 6.83 0.15
CA LEU A 29 9.39 5.50 -0.11
C LEU A 29 10.50 4.44 -0.23
N SER A 30 11.77 4.80 -0.02
CA SER A 30 12.87 3.83 -0.02
C SER A 30 12.68 2.78 1.10
N PRO A 31 13.18 1.54 0.91
CA PRO A 31 13.10 0.51 1.94
C PRO A 31 13.75 0.96 3.25
N GLN A 32 14.83 1.75 3.16
CA GLN A 32 15.53 2.34 4.30
C GLN A 32 14.65 3.35 5.05
N SER A 33 13.99 4.28 4.34
CA SER A 33 13.06 5.23 4.96
C SER A 33 11.81 4.58 5.57
N LEU A 34 11.41 3.42 5.03
CA LEU A 34 10.30 2.63 5.55
C LEU A 34 10.73 1.60 6.63
N ASN A 35 12.04 1.42 6.85
CA ASN A 35 12.65 0.44 7.74
C ASN A 35 12.17 -1.01 7.47
N ILE A 36 12.20 -1.41 6.19
CA ILE A 36 11.82 -2.73 5.71
C ILE A 36 12.75 -3.19 4.59
N SER A 37 12.68 -4.48 4.24
CA SER A 37 13.38 -5.01 3.08
C SER A 37 12.77 -4.51 1.77
N ILE A 38 13.56 -4.59 0.69
CA ILE A 38 13.13 -4.21 -0.66
C ILE A 38 11.96 -5.08 -1.12
N GLU A 39 12.01 -6.38 -0.86
CA GLU A 39 10.98 -7.34 -1.25
C GLU A 39 9.67 -7.02 -0.53
N LYS A 40 9.74 -6.68 0.76
CA LYS A 40 8.54 -6.31 1.54
C LYS A 40 7.94 -5.00 1.05
N ARG A 41 8.76 -4.00 0.71
CA ARG A 41 8.28 -2.75 0.13
C ARG A 41 7.57 -3.02 -1.19
N ASP A 42 8.20 -3.78 -2.08
CA ASP A 42 7.70 -3.99 -3.44
C ASP A 42 6.38 -4.76 -3.45
N ASN A 43 6.28 -5.82 -2.64
CA ASN A 43 5.02 -6.54 -2.42
C ASN A 43 3.90 -5.64 -1.87
N ILE A 44 4.22 -4.70 -0.96
CA ILE A 44 3.22 -3.75 -0.45
C ILE A 44 2.79 -2.80 -1.56
N ILE A 45 3.71 -2.26 -2.36
CA ILE A 45 3.38 -1.37 -3.48
C ILE A 45 2.50 -2.08 -4.51
N GLU A 46 2.79 -3.34 -4.85
CA GLU A 46 1.94 -4.15 -5.73
C GLU A 46 0.55 -4.35 -5.14
N LEU A 47 0.44 -4.69 -3.86
CA LEU A 47 -0.87 -4.82 -3.18
C LEU A 47 -1.68 -3.53 -3.23
N LEU A 48 -1.05 -2.37 -3.05
CA LEU A 48 -1.71 -1.07 -3.13
C LEU A 48 -2.17 -0.74 -4.56
N LEU A 49 -1.39 -1.15 -5.57
CA LEU A 49 -1.73 -1.00 -6.97
C LEU A 49 -2.93 -1.87 -7.33
N ASP A 50 -2.92 -3.15 -6.92
CA ASP A 50 -4.00 -4.12 -7.15
C ASP A 50 -5.32 -3.68 -6.49
N LYS A 51 -5.23 -2.97 -5.37
CA LYS A 51 -6.39 -2.39 -4.66
C LYS A 51 -6.76 -0.99 -5.14
N ASN A 52 -6.14 -0.49 -6.21
CA ASN A 52 -6.38 0.83 -6.76
C ASN A 52 -6.20 1.96 -5.72
N LEU A 53 -5.40 1.75 -4.67
CA LEU A 53 -5.11 2.77 -3.64
C LEU A 53 -4.01 3.74 -4.10
N ILE A 54 -3.18 3.28 -5.04
CA ILE A 54 -2.14 4.07 -5.71
C ILE A 54 -2.18 3.82 -7.22
N LYS A 55 -1.56 4.71 -7.99
CA LYS A 55 -1.39 4.59 -9.45
C LYS A 55 -0.04 5.15 -9.89
N GLY A 56 0.32 4.93 -11.16
CA GLY A 56 1.53 5.50 -11.76
C GLY A 56 2.83 4.73 -11.47
N VAL A 57 2.71 3.51 -10.95
CA VAL A 57 3.83 2.58 -10.79
C VAL A 57 4.02 1.80 -12.09
N ILE A 58 5.26 1.70 -12.58
CA ILE A 58 5.61 0.86 -13.72
C ILE A 58 6.36 -0.37 -13.21
N ILE A 59 5.86 -1.56 -13.54
CA ILE A 59 6.50 -2.84 -13.21
C ILE A 59 7.33 -3.27 -14.42
N LYS A 60 8.66 -3.24 -14.29
CA LYS A 60 9.58 -3.75 -15.32
C LYS A 60 9.97 -5.18 -14.99
N LYS A 61 9.60 -6.12 -15.84
CA LYS A 61 9.97 -7.54 -15.73
C LYS A 61 11.19 -7.81 -16.62
N TYR A 62 12.18 -8.49 -16.08
CA TYR A 62 13.39 -8.91 -16.77
C TYR A 62 13.29 -10.39 -17.18
N GLN A 63 14.17 -10.82 -18.09
CA GLN A 63 14.11 -12.16 -18.70
C GLN A 63 14.49 -13.29 -17.74
N ASP A 64 15.21 -12.97 -16.67
CA ASP A 64 15.59 -13.86 -15.56
C ASP A 64 14.46 -14.06 -14.54
N GLY A 65 13.33 -13.36 -14.70
CA GLY A 65 12.19 -13.43 -13.80
C GLY A 65 12.18 -12.35 -12.72
N ASP A 66 13.23 -11.53 -12.64
CA ASP A 66 13.27 -10.42 -11.69
C ASP A 66 12.36 -9.27 -12.14
N SER A 67 11.86 -8.50 -11.18
CA SER A 67 11.06 -7.30 -11.44
C SER A 67 11.54 -6.11 -10.63
N VAL A 68 11.56 -4.94 -11.28
CA VAL A 68 11.86 -3.67 -10.64
C VAL A 68 10.67 -2.73 -10.78
N LEU A 69 10.29 -2.11 -9.66
CA LEU A 69 9.28 -1.07 -9.62
C LEU A 69 9.90 0.30 -9.90
N VAL A 70 9.33 1.03 -10.86
CA VAL A 70 9.65 2.44 -11.12
C VAL A 70 8.54 3.30 -10.52
N LEU A 71 8.91 4.16 -9.58
CA LEU A 71 7.98 4.93 -8.74
C LEU A 71 7.88 6.42 -9.10
N ASN A 72 8.53 6.88 -10.18
CA ASN A 72 8.67 8.31 -10.49
C ASN A 72 7.36 9.09 -10.60
N ASP A 73 6.29 8.42 -11.03
CA ASP A 73 4.96 9.01 -11.23
C ASP A 73 3.92 8.44 -10.25
N ILE A 74 4.37 7.80 -9.16
CA ILE A 74 3.48 7.24 -8.14
C ILE A 74 2.59 8.33 -7.54
N LYS A 75 1.28 8.07 -7.47
CA LYS A 75 0.27 8.98 -6.90
C LYS A 75 -0.75 8.19 -6.10
N ILE A 76 -1.27 8.80 -5.05
CA ILE A 76 -2.46 8.30 -4.34
C ILE A 76 -3.70 8.46 -5.23
N THR A 77 -4.67 7.56 -5.08
CA THR A 77 -5.98 7.64 -5.74
C THR A 77 -7.05 8.21 -4.80
N LEU A 78 -8.29 8.34 -5.27
CA LEU A 78 -9.42 8.65 -4.40
C LEU A 78 -9.63 7.53 -3.36
N ASP A 79 -9.63 6.27 -3.79
CA ASP A 79 -9.75 5.10 -2.90
C ASP A 79 -8.64 5.09 -1.82
N GLY A 80 -7.42 5.50 -2.19
CA GLY A 80 -6.31 5.66 -1.26
C GLY A 80 -6.54 6.77 -0.23
N LEU A 81 -7.17 7.88 -0.62
CA LEU A 81 -7.56 8.96 0.30
C LEU A 81 -8.70 8.53 1.22
N GLU A 82 -9.72 7.87 0.69
CA GLU A 82 -10.81 7.28 1.48
C GLU A 82 -10.26 6.28 2.51
N TYR A 83 -9.25 5.49 2.13
CA TYR A 83 -8.57 4.60 3.05
C TYR A 83 -7.89 5.32 4.23
N LEU A 84 -7.33 6.50 4.00
CA LEU A 84 -6.71 7.31 5.06
C LEU A 84 -7.76 8.00 5.96
N GLU A 85 -8.86 8.49 5.39
CA GLU A 85 -9.91 9.23 6.11
C GLU A 85 -10.82 8.31 6.93
N GLU A 86 -11.07 7.10 6.46
CA GLU A 86 -11.81 6.14 7.25
C GLU A 86 -10.98 5.68 8.46
N ASN A 87 -11.29 6.26 9.62
CA ASN A 87 -11.01 5.72 10.97
C ASN A 87 -11.56 4.28 11.20
N SER A 88 -11.88 3.55 10.13
CA SER A 88 -12.61 2.30 10.15
C SER A 88 -12.32 1.32 9.02
N ILE A 89 -11.47 1.53 8.00
CA ILE A 89 -11.17 0.41 7.07
C ILE A 89 -10.52 -0.74 7.83
N MET A 90 -9.62 -0.47 8.78
CA MET A 90 -9.14 -1.52 9.68
C MET A 90 -10.23 -2.12 10.56
N LYS A 91 -11.20 -1.33 11.03
CA LYS A 91 -12.36 -1.88 11.77
C LYS A 91 -13.25 -2.72 10.85
N LYS A 92 -13.44 -2.35 9.59
CA LYS A 92 -14.24 -3.05 8.58
C LYS A 92 -13.54 -4.32 8.13
N MET A 93 -12.25 -4.28 7.78
CA MET A 93 -11.44 -5.46 7.45
C MET A 93 -11.29 -6.42 8.64
N TYR A 94 -11.03 -5.91 9.85
CA TYR A 94 -11.04 -6.73 11.07
C TYR A 94 -12.40 -7.39 11.32
N LYS A 95 -13.51 -6.65 11.15
CA LYS A 95 -14.87 -7.19 11.26
C LYS A 95 -15.16 -8.23 10.18
N LEU A 96 -14.75 -8.01 8.93
CA LEU A 96 -14.91 -8.97 7.83
C LEU A 96 -14.09 -10.25 8.09
N ALA A 97 -12.83 -10.13 8.49
CA ALA A 97 -11.98 -11.26 8.82
C ALA A 97 -12.49 -12.07 10.02
N LYS A 98 -13.07 -11.41 11.04
CA LYS A 98 -13.79 -12.11 12.13
C LYS A 98 -15.07 -12.78 11.63
N GLY A 99 -15.88 -12.10 10.82
CA GLY A 99 -17.13 -12.64 10.28
C GLY A 99 -16.94 -13.91 9.45
N ILE A 100 -15.80 -14.07 8.77
CA ILE A 100 -15.45 -15.30 8.03
C ILE A 100 -15.09 -16.46 8.98
N LYS A 101 -14.59 -16.20 10.19
CA LYS A 101 -14.29 -17.23 11.20
C LYS A 101 -15.53 -17.72 11.94
N ASP A 102 -16.57 -16.90 12.06
CA ASP A 102 -17.80 -17.23 12.78
C ASP A 102 -18.80 -18.07 11.94
N VAL A 103 -18.50 -18.34 10.66
CA VAL A 103 -19.31 -19.19 9.76
C VAL A 103 -18.84 -20.64 9.67
N THR A 104 -18.10 -21.14 10.66
CA THR A 104 -18.08 -22.60 10.92
C THR A 104 -19.28 -22.93 11.81
N PRO A 105 -20.36 -23.54 11.28
CA PRO A 105 -21.34 -24.15 12.15
C PRO A 105 -20.62 -25.32 12.83
N PHE A 106 -20.56 -25.30 14.16
CA PHE A 106 -20.37 -26.53 14.91
C PHE A 106 -21.60 -27.39 14.63
N ILE A 107 -21.47 -28.31 13.66
CA ILE A 107 -22.28 -29.53 13.58
C ILE A 107 -21.49 -30.61 14.32
#